data_AF-A0A7Y2KK05-F1
#
_entry.id   AF-A0A7Y2KK05-F1
#
_cell.length_a   1.000
_cell.length_b   1.000
_cell.length_c   1.000
_cell.angle_alpha   90.00
_cell.angle_beta   90.00
_cell.angle_gamma   90.00
#
_symmetry.space_group_name_H-M   'P 1'
#
loop_
_entity.id
_entity.type
_entity.pdbx_description
1 polymer ?
#
loop_
_entity_poly.entity_id
_entity_poly.type
_entity_poly.pdbx_seq_one_letter_code
_entity_poly.pdbx_strand_id
1 'polypeptide(L)' 'MELQYLPKVWKKGTDFLGTRYAILCGAMTWVSEANLVSAIS' A
#
# COMPACT_ATOMS: atom_id res chain seq x y z
N MET A 1 18.31 -0.36 1.44
CA MET A 1 17.83 -1.71 1.82
C MET A 1 16.97 -2.20 0.68
N GLU A 2 17.38 -3.24 -0.05
CA GLU A 2 16.57 -3.81 -1.13
C GLU A 2 15.61 -4.86 -0.59
N LEU A 3 14.35 -4.79 -1.01
CA LEU A 3 13.28 -5.72 -0.63
C LEU A 3 13.28 -6.95 -1.54
N GLN A 4 14.40 -7.66 -1.65
CA GLN A 4 14.64 -8.67 -2.70
C GLN A 4 13.58 -9.79 -2.79
N TYR A 5 12.93 -10.13 -1.67
CA TYR A 5 11.93 -11.19 -1.62
C TYR A 5 10.48 -10.71 -1.88
N LEU A 6 10.16 -9.45 -1.57
CA LEU A 6 8.78 -8.95 -1.57
C LEU A 6 8.11 -8.88 -2.96
N PRO A 7 8.78 -8.46 -4.04
CA PRO A 7 8.17 -8.44 -5.37
C PRO A 7 7.60 -9.79 -5.81
N LYS A 8 8.26 -10.89 -5.40
CA LYS A 8 7.84 -12.25 -5.77
C LYS A 8 6.51 -12.64 -5.12
N VAL A 9 6.30 -12.24 -3.86
CA VAL A 9 5.07 -12.55 -3.11
C VAL A 9 3.97 -11.50 -3.28
N TRP A 10 4.32 -10.27 -3.68
CA TRP A 10 3.37 -9.17 -3.83
C TRP A 10 2.70 -9.08 -5.20
N LYS A 11 3.17 -9.82 -6.22
CA LYS A 11 2.70 -9.71 -7.61
C LYS A 11 1.18 -9.68 -7.75
N LYS A 12 0.47 -10.61 -7.11
CA LYS A 12 -1.00 -10.67 -7.15
C LYS A 12 -1.65 -9.43 -6.54
N GLY A 13 -1.11 -8.94 -5.42
CA GLY A 13 -1.63 -7.77 -4.73
C GLY A 13 -1.39 -6.48 -5.51
N THR A 14 -0.19 -6.30 -6.07
CA THR A 14 0.13 -5.13 -6.91
C THR A 14 -0.69 -5.13 -8.20
N ASP A 15 -0.90 -6.29 -8.81
CA ASP A 15 -1.74 -6.42 -10.02
C ASP A 15 -3.21 -6.09 -9.74
N PHE A 16 -3.71 -6.55 -8.58
CA PHE A 16 -5.09 -6.31 -8.17
C PHE A 16 -5.35 -4.84 -7.81
N LEU A 17 -4.43 -4.23 -7.05
CA LEU A 17 -4.57 -2.85 -6.57
C LEU A 17 -4.11 -1.79 -7.58
N GLY A 18 -3.30 -2.17 -8.56
CA GLY A 18 -2.69 -1.23 -9.52
C GLY A 18 -1.62 -0.33 -8.89
N THR A 19 -0.99 -0.75 -7.79
CA THR A 19 -0.03 0.04 -7.02
C THR A 19 1.37 -0.57 -7.03
N ARG A 20 2.39 0.24 -6.69
CA ARG A 20 3.79 -0.22 -6.57
C ARG A 20 3.98 -1.23 -5.44
N TYR A 21 3.22 -1.10 -4.35
CA TYR A 21 3.35 -1.89 -3.15
C TYR A 21 2.02 -2.55 -2.81
N ALA A 22 2.03 -3.84 -2.46
CA ALA A 22 0.85 -4.55 -1.98
C ALA A 22 0.61 -4.24 -0.48
N ILE A 23 0.49 -2.95 -0.15
CA ILE A 23 0.26 -2.43 1.20
C ILE A 23 -1.04 -1.63 1.17
N LEU A 24 -1.89 -1.83 2.18
CA LEU A 24 -3.08 -1.05 2.41
C LEU A 24 -3.01 -0.44 3.81
N CYS A 25 -3.33 0.84 3.91
CA CYS A 25 -3.56 1.46 5.21
C CYS A 25 -4.99 1.12 5.67
N GLY A 26 -5.16 0.81 6.95
CA GLY A 26 -6.50 0.60 7.52
C GLY A 26 -7.33 1.88 7.52
N ALA A 27 -8.63 1.76 7.30
CA ALA A 27 -9.57 2.86 7.49
C ALA A 27 -9.89 3.01 8.98
N MET A 28 -9.59 4.18 9.55
CA MET A 28 -9.73 4.46 10.97
C MET A 28 -10.49 5.77 11.16
N THR A 29 -11.66 5.69 11.81
CA THR A 29 -12.45 6.87 12.15
C THR A 29 -11.60 7.84 12.97
N TRP A 30 -11.67 9.13 12.63
CA TRP A 30 -10.92 10.23 13.26
C TRP A 30 -9.41 10.28 12.99
N VAL A 31 -8.82 9.25 12.37
CA VAL A 31 -7.38 9.23 12.01
C VAL A 31 -7.18 9.44 10.51
N SER A 32 -7.98 8.76 9.68
CA SER A 32 -7.87 8.81 8.22
C SER A 32 -8.41 10.14 7.65
N GLU A 33 -7.59 11.20 7.66
CA GLU A 33 -7.90 12.49 7.04
C GLU A 33 -7.25 12.64 5.65
N ALA A 34 -7.68 13.64 4.87
CA ALA A 34 -7.37 13.78 3.45
C ALA A 34 -5.86 13.88 3.14
N ASN A 35 -5.08 14.61 3.93
CA ASN A 35 -3.64 14.75 3.71
C ASN A 35 -2.91 13.43 3.99
N LEU A 36 -3.26 12.73 5.08
CA LEU A 36 -2.71 11.42 5.41
C LEU A 36 -3.04 10.38 4.34
N VAL A 37 -4.29 10.30 3.90
CA VAL A 37 -4.70 9.37 2.84
C VAL A 37 -3.97 9.69 1.53
N SER A 38 -3.85 10.97 1.18
CA SER A 38 -3.13 11.43 -0.01
C SER A 38 -1.63 11.10 0.06
N ALA A 39 -1.00 11.23 1.23
CA ALA A 39 0.41 10.94 1.41
C ALA A 39 0.78 9.45 1.26
N ILE A 40 -0.21 8.55 1.36
CA ILE A 40 0.00 7.09 1.24
C ILE A 40 -0.33 6.56 -0.17
N SER A 41 -1.14 7.29 -0.94
CA SER A 41 -1.72 6.83 -2.22
C SER A 41 -0.77 7.01 -3.41
#